data_AF-A0A151HQ91-F1
#
_entry.id   AF-A0A151HQ91-F1
#
_cell.length_a   1.000
_cell.length_b   1.000
_cell.length_c   1.000
_cell.angle_alpha   90.00
_cell.angle_beta   90.00
_cell.angle_gamma   90.00
#
_symmetry.space_group_name_H-M   'P 1'
#
loop_
_entity.id
_entity.type
_entity.pdbx_description
1 polymer ?
#
loop_
_entity_poly.entity_id
_entity_poly.type
_entity_poly.pdbx_seq_one_letter_code
_entity_poly.pdbx_strand_id
1 'polypeptide(L)' 'MGILERIKEIEAEMARTQKNKATEHHLGGLKAKLARLRSQLLDPPKGSGGGKGDGFDVA' A
#
# COMPACT_ATOMS: atom_id res chain seq x y z
N MET A 1 13.50 9.20 -7.92
CA MET A 1 13.21 8.65 -6.59
C MET A 1 13.00 7.16 -6.66
N GLY A 2 13.84 6.40 -5.94
CA GLY A 2 13.69 4.95 -5.83
C GLY A 2 12.48 4.56 -4.97
N ILE A 3 12.04 3.30 -5.08
CA ILE A 3 10.93 2.75 -4.25
C ILE A 3 11.24 2.92 -2.75
N LEU A 4 12.49 2.69 -2.35
CA LEU A 4 12.94 2.86 -0.97
C LEU A 4 12.88 4.31 -0.47
N GLU A 5 13.16 5.29 -1.33
CA GLU A 5 13.00 6.71 -0.96
C GLU A 5 11.53 7.05 -0.75
N ARG A 6 10.65 6.61 -1.66
CA ARG A 6 9.20 6.84 -1.54
C ARG A 6 8.62 6.22 -0.26
N ILE A 7 9.13 5.06 0.15
CA ILE A 7 8.75 4.44 1.43
C ILE A 7 9.16 5.32 2.61
N LYS A 8 10.42 5.79 2.62
CA LYS A 8 10.92 6.65 3.70
C LYS A 8 10.17 7.98 3.78
N GLU A 9 9.79 8.56 2.66
CA GLU A 9 8.99 9.79 2.63
C GLU A 9 7.61 9.58 3.25
N ILE A 10 6.93 8.49 2.89
CA ILE A 10 5.61 8.17 3.47
C ILE A 10 5.73 7.91 4.98
N GLU A 11 6.77 7.21 5.43
CA GLU A 11 7.00 6.96 6.86
C GLU A 11 7.29 8.25 7.62
N ALA A 12 8.11 9.15 7.06
CA ALA A 12 8.37 10.47 7.64
C ALA A 12 7.11 11.33 7.71
N GLU A 13 6.27 11.30 6.67
CA GLU A 13 4.99 12.01 6.63
C GLU A 13 3.99 11.44 7.64
N MET A 14 3.93 10.12 7.80
CA MET A 14 3.12 9.48 8.82
C MET A 14 3.58 9.85 10.24
N ALA A 15 4.90 9.91 10.49
CA ALA A 15 5.45 10.21 11.80
C ALA A 15 5.16 11.66 12.26
N ARG A 16 5.17 12.62 11.33
CA ARG A 16 4.86 14.04 11.62
C ARG A 16 3.36 14.36 11.68
N THR A 17 2.50 13.46 11.19
CA THR A 17 1.06 13.71 11.12
C THR A 17 0.37 13.24 12.40
N GLN A 18 -0.23 14.16 13.14
CA GLN A 18 -1.08 13.81 14.28
C GLN A 18 -2.34 13.05 13.82
N LYS A 19 -2.71 12.00 14.56
CA LYS A 19 -3.89 11.19 14.26
C LYS A 19 -5.15 11.80 14.90
N ASN A 20 -6.03 12.33 14.07
CA ASN A 20 -7.34 12.85 14.47
C ASN A 20 -8.35 12.71 13.31
N LYS A 21 -9.61 13.10 13.53
CA LYS A 21 -10.69 12.96 12.53
C LYS A 21 -10.41 13.70 11.21
N ALA A 22 -9.65 14.79 11.25
CA ALA A 22 -9.31 15.54 10.04
C ALA A 22 -8.22 14.85 9.21
N THR A 23 -7.34 14.06 9.84
CA THR A 23 -6.18 13.44 9.19
C THR A 23 -6.36 11.95 8.89
N GLU A 24 -7.45 11.33 9.37
CA GLU A 24 -7.67 9.88 9.25
C GLU A 24 -7.72 9.38 7.80
N HIS A 25 -8.37 10.13 6.91
CA HIS A 25 -8.46 9.79 5.49
C HIS A 25 -7.07 9.84 4.83
N HIS A 26 -6.29 10.88 5.15
CA HIS A 26 -4.93 11.04 4.65
C HIS A 26 -4.01 9.92 5.14
N LEU A 27 -4.03 9.62 6.45
CA LEU A 27 -3.26 8.53 7.05
C LEU A 27 -3.66 7.16 6.47
N GLY A 28 -4.94 6.95 6.16
CA GLY A 28 -5.42 5.76 5.45
C GLY A 28 -4.81 5.65 4.04
N GLY A 29 -4.81 6.74 3.28
CA GLY A 29 -4.19 6.82 1.97
C GLY A 29 -2.68 6.56 2.00
N LEU A 30 -1.96 7.14 2.96
CA LEU A 30 -0.53 6.92 3.17
C LEU A 30 -0.22 5.45 3.47
N LYS A 31 -1.01 4.81 4.34
CA LYS A 31 -0.87 3.36 4.63
C LYS A 31 -1.11 2.49 3.40
N ALA A 32 -2.12 2.80 2.59
CA ALA A 32 -2.40 2.04 1.36
C ALA A 32 -1.25 2.17 0.34
N LYS A 33 -0.68 3.37 0.20
CA LYS A 33 0.50 3.62 -0.65
C LYS A 33 1.72 2.85 -0.14
N LEU A 34 1.98 2.88 1.18
CA LEU A 34 3.07 2.14 1.81
C LEU A 34 2.95 0.63 1.55
N ALA A 35 1.74 0.07 1.70
CA ALA A 35 1.49 -1.35 1.44
C ALA A 35 1.81 -1.74 -0.01
N ARG A 36 1.32 -0.95 -0.99
CA ARG A 36 1.61 -1.20 -2.42
C ARG A 36 3.11 -1.16 -2.73
N LEU A 37 3.84 -0.18 -2.18
CA LEU A 37 5.28 -0.06 -2.40
C LEU A 37 6.06 -1.21 -1.74
N ARG A 38 5.64 -1.67 -0.55
CA ARG A 38 6.23 -2.84 0.11
C ARG A 38 5.95 -4.13 -0.68
N SER A 39 4.75 -4.29 -1.25
CA SER A 39 4.45 -5.43 -2.13
C SER A 39 5.30 -5.44 -3.39
N GLN A 40 5.57 -4.28 -4.00
CA GLN A 40 6.45 -4.17 -5.19
C GLN A 40 7.93 -4.52 -4.90
N LEU A 41 8.38 -4.43 -3.64
CA LEU A 41 9.72 -4.89 -3.24
C LEU A 41 9.80 -6.41 -3.07
N LEU A 42 8.68 -7.05 -2.70
CA LEU A 42 8.61 -8.48 -2.42
C LEU A 42 8.32 -9.30 -3.67
N ASP A 43 7.40 -8.83 -4.53
CA ASP A 43 7.13 -9.42 -5.82
C ASP A 43 7.73 -8.52 -6.92
N PRO A 44 8.78 -8.95 -7.65
CA PRO A 44 9.07 -8.34 -8.95
C PRO A 44 7.81 -8.47 -9.82
N PRO A 45 7.54 -7.55 -10.76
CA PRO A 45 6.27 -7.51 -11.49
C PRO A 45 6.02 -8.86 -12.17
N LYS A 46 5.23 -9.72 -11.51
CA LYS A 46 4.69 -10.92 -12.12
C LYS A 46 3.76 -10.42 -13.20
N GLY A 47 4.20 -10.61 -14.44
CA GLY A 47 3.36 -10.37 -15.60
C GLY A 47 2.01 -11.05 -15.40
N SER A 48 0.95 -10.35 -15.82
CA SER A 48 -0.29 -10.92 -16.34
C SER A 48 -0.44 -12.43 -16.11
N GLY A 49 -0.98 -12.83 -14.97
CA GLY A 49 -1.15 -14.24 -14.62
C GLY A 49 -2.24 -14.41 -13.59
N GLY A 50 -3.45 -14.75 -14.06
CA GLY A 50 -4.60 -14.99 -13.22
C GLY A 50 -4.32 -16.00 -12.11
N GLY A 51 -4.68 -15.63 -10.89
CA GLY A 51 -4.75 -16.52 -9.74
C GLY A 51 -6.08 -16.28 -9.06
N LYS A 52 -7.05 -17.15 -9.38
CA LYS A 52 -8.34 -17.37 -8.72
C LYS A 52 -8.38 -16.80 -7.30
N GLY A 53 -9.14 -15.74 -7.09
CA GLY A 53 -9.87 -15.58 -5.83
C GLY A 53 -11.09 -16.49 -5.94
N ASP A 54 -11.21 -17.44 -5.02
CA ASP A 54 -12.31 -18.41 -4.95
C ASP A 54 -13.67 -17.69 -4.98
N GLY A 55 -14.28 -17.63 -6.16
CA GLY A 55 -15.69 -17.30 -6.32
C GLY A 55 -16.51 -18.46 -5.79
N PHE A 56 -17.40 -18.16 -4.85
CA PHE A 56 -18.42 -19.10 -4.37
C PHE A 56 -19.20 -19.65 -5.57
N ASP A 57 -19.02 -20.94 -5.87
CA ASP A 57 -19.88 -21.69 -6.78
C ASP A 57 -21.10 -22.16 -5.97
N VAL A 58 -22.28 -21.63 -6.30
CA VAL A 58 -23.57 -22.11 -5.77
C VAL A 58 -24.22 -22.89 -6.91
N ALA A 59 -24.17 -24.22 -6.82
CA ALA A 59 -24.94 -25.15 -7.64
C ALA A 59 -26.27 -25.49 -6.95
#